data_AF-A0AAW6CCS3-F1
#
_entry.id   AF-A0AAW6CCS3-F1
#
_cell.length_a   1.000
_cell.length_b   1.000
_cell.length_c   1.000
_cell.angle_alpha   90.00
_cell.angle_beta   90.00
_cell.angle_gamma   90.00
#
_symmetry.space_group_name_H-M   'P 1'
#
loop_
_entity.id
_entity.type
_entity.pdbx_description
1 polymer ?
#
loop_
_entity_poly.entity_id
_entity_poly.type
_entity_poly.pdbx_seq_one_letter_code
_entity_poly.pdbx_strand_id
1 'polypeptide(L)' 'MTDIERLNFIYAALQERGYAPISQIVGFLLSGDPTYITNHNGARAIAGQINRSEILTEIVGDYISHHCHSQTQ' A
#
# COMPACT_ATOMS: atom_id res chain seq x y z
N MET A 1 -4.83 -13.61 5.75
CA MET A 1 -3.97 -12.79 4.90
C MET A 1 -3.83 -11.43 5.56
N THR A 2 -2.63 -11.03 5.93
CA THR A 2 -2.34 -9.73 6.55
C THR A 2 -2.42 -8.61 5.51
N ASP A 3 -2.49 -7.35 5.94
CA ASP A 3 -2.52 -6.21 5.02
C ASP A 3 -1.21 -6.06 4.22
N ILE A 4 -0.07 -6.46 4.78
CA ILE A 4 1.22 -6.55 4.06
C ILE A 4 1.14 -7.58 2.93
N GLU A 5 0.61 -8.77 3.21
CA GLU A 5 0.43 -9.81 2.19
C GLU A 5 -0.51 -9.30 1.07
N ARG A 6 -1.57 -8.57 1.43
CA ARG A 6 -2.53 -7.99 0.47
C ARG A 6 -1.87 -6.95 -0.42
N LEU A 7 -1.05 -6.06 0.14
CA LEU A 7 -0.27 -5.10 -0.62
C LEU A 7 0.72 -5.77 -1.58
N ASN A 8 1.41 -6.83 -1.14
CA ASN A 8 2.31 -7.60 -2.00
C ASN A 8 1.57 -8.25 -3.17
N PHE A 9 0.37 -8.80 -2.93
CA PHE A 9 -0.47 -9.34 -3.98
C PHE A 9 -0.89 -8.27 -4.99
N ILE A 10 -1.35 -7.12 -4.49
CA ILE A 10 -1.75 -5.98 -5.33
C ILE A 10 -0.57 -5.47 -6.15
N TYR A 11 0.62 -5.40 -5.55
CA TYR A 11 1.85 -4.98 -6.20
C TYR A 11 2.17 -5.88 -7.41
N ALA A 12 2.15 -7.20 -7.21
CA ALA A 12 2.39 -8.17 -8.28
C ALA A 12 1.34 -8.05 -9.40
N ALA A 13 0.06 -7.95 -9.03
CA ALA A 13 -1.02 -7.79 -10.01
C ALA A 13 -0.89 -6.50 -10.85
N LEU A 14 -0.42 -5.40 -10.25
CA LEU A 14 -0.13 -4.15 -10.95
C LEU A 14 1.07 -4.30 -11.90
N GLN A 15 2.15 -4.97 -11.47
CA GLN A 15 3.31 -5.24 -12.32
C GLN A 15 2.97 -6.10 -13.53
N GLU A 16 2.20 -7.17 -13.34
CA GLU A 16 1.78 -8.08 -14.43
C GLU A 16 0.91 -7.40 -15.49
N ARG A 17 0.31 -6.25 -15.17
CA ARG A 17 -0.47 -5.42 -16.11
C ARG A 17 0.31 -4.22 -16.63
N GLY A 18 1.57 -4.05 -16.24
CA GLY A 18 2.41 -2.93 -16.69
C GLY A 18 2.05 -1.58 -16.05
N TYR A 19 1.37 -1.57 -14.90
CA TYR A 19 1.15 -0.35 -14.12
C TYR A 19 2.36 -0.02 -13.24
N ALA A 20 2.47 1.24 -12.80
CA ALA A 20 3.42 1.67 -11.79
C ALA A 20 2.89 1.35 -10.38
N PRO A 21 3.33 0.25 -9.73
CA PRO A 21 2.60 -0.29 -8.57
C PRO A 21 2.65 0.63 -7.36
N ILE A 22 3.82 1.24 -7.10
CA ILE A 22 4.01 2.14 -5.96
C ILE A 22 3.09 3.35 -6.08
N SER A 23 3.11 4.05 -7.22
CA SER A 23 2.28 5.24 -7.43
C SER A 23 0.78 4.95 -7.33
N GLN A 24 0.34 3.79 -7.86
CA GLN A 24 -1.05 3.34 -7.79
C GLN A 24 -1.47 3.02 -6.33
N ILE A 25 -0.63 2.30 -5.59
CA ILE A 25 -0.89 1.97 -4.17
C ILE A 25 -0.93 3.25 -3.33
N VAL A 26 0.00 4.19 -3.53
CA VAL A 26 -0.02 5.49 -2.85
C VAL A 26 -1.32 6.26 -3.17
N GLY A 27 -1.72 6.31 -4.45
CA GLY A 27 -2.98 6.93 -4.86
C GLY A 27 -4.20 6.30 -4.18
N PHE A 28 -4.25 4.97 -4.12
CA PHE A 28 -5.29 4.23 -3.40
C PHE A 28 -5.29 4.51 -1.89
N LEU A 29 -4.15 4.47 -1.21
CA LEU A 29 -4.07 4.70 0.24
C LEU A 29 -4.57 6.10 0.61
N LEU A 30 -4.15 7.12 -0.14
CA LEU A 30 -4.51 8.52 0.11
C LEU A 30 -5.97 8.84 -0.24
N SER A 31 -6.45 8.39 -1.39
CA SER A 31 -7.81 8.73 -1.88
C SER A 31 -8.89 7.78 -1.37
N GLY A 32 -8.54 6.52 -1.15
CA GLY A 32 -9.50 5.43 -0.93
C GLY A 32 -10.21 4.94 -2.17
N ASP A 33 -9.90 5.49 -3.35
CA ASP A 33 -10.54 5.11 -4.59
C ASP A 33 -9.95 3.78 -5.11
N PRO A 34 -10.73 2.69 -5.17
CA PRO A 34 -10.25 1.41 -5.66
C PRO A 34 -9.94 1.39 -7.17
N THR A 35 -10.25 2.45 -7.93
CA THR A 35 -9.94 2.53 -9.37
C THR A 35 -8.44 2.55 -9.67
N TYR A 36 -7.61 3.01 -8.73
CA TYR A 36 -6.15 2.91 -8.78
C TYR A 36 -5.66 1.44 -8.81
N ILE A 37 -6.46 0.51 -8.30
CA ILE A 37 -6.10 -0.90 -8.30
C ILE A 37 -6.73 -1.61 -9.50
N THR A 38 -5.91 -2.35 -10.23
CA THR A 38 -6.37 -3.22 -11.33
C THR A 38 -7.32 -4.29 -10.80
N ASN A 39 -8.30 -4.69 -11.61
CA ASN A 39 -9.16 -5.83 -11.27
C ASN A 39 -8.50 -7.19 -11.60
N HIS A 40 -7.27 -7.18 -12.12
CA HIS A 40 -6.52 -8.40 -12.43
C HIS A 40 -6.37 -9.29 -11.18
N ASN A 41 -6.62 -10.59 -11.33
CA ASN A 41 -6.64 -11.58 -10.25
C ASN A 41 -7.48 -11.19 -9.01
N GLY A 42 -8.49 -10.31 -9.17
CA GLY A 42 -9.30 -9.85 -8.05
C GLY A 42 -8.61 -8.87 -7.10
N ALA A 43 -7.48 -8.28 -7.50
CA ALA A 43 -6.70 -7.36 -6.66
C ALA A 43 -7.52 -6.16 -6.16
N ARG A 44 -8.43 -5.62 -6.99
CA ARG A 44 -9.34 -4.54 -6.58
C ARG A 44 -10.27 -4.91 -5.43
N ALA A 45 -10.79 -6.15 -5.42
CA ALA A 45 -11.65 -6.62 -4.34
C ALA A 45 -10.86 -6.79 -3.03
N ILE A 46 -9.60 -7.25 -3.12
CA ILE A 46 -8.69 -7.36 -1.98
C ILE A 46 -8.37 -5.96 -1.42
N ALA A 47 -8.10 -4.98 -2.29
CA ALA A 47 -7.85 -3.60 -1.90
C ALA A 47 -9.02 -3.02 -1.08
N GLY A 48 -10.26 -3.32 -1.48
CA GLY A 48 -11.45 -2.90 -0.73
C GLY A 48 -11.58 -3.46 0.70
N GLN A 49 -10.80 -4.48 1.06
CA GLN A 49 -10.81 -5.10 2.39
C GLN A 49 -9.70 -4.56 3.32
N ILE A 50 -8.84 -3.68 2.83
CA ILE A 50 -7.69 -3.16 3.56
C ILE A 50 -8.11 -2.04 4.53
N ASN A 51 -7.59 -2.07 5.75
CA ASN A 51 -7.72 -0.95 6.69
C ASN A 51 -6.65 0.12 6.40
N ARG A 52 -6.98 1.05 5.50
CA ARG A 52 -6.02 2.08 5.03
C ARG A 52 -5.42 2.93 6.16
N SER A 53 -6.20 3.23 7.18
CA SER A 53 -5.75 4.06 8.32
C SER A 53 -4.66 3.37 9.13
N GLU A 54 -4.76 2.04 9.29
CA GLU A 54 -3.76 1.23 9.98
C GLU A 54 -2.44 1.20 9.21
N ILE A 55 -2.50 0.96 7.90
CA ILE A 55 -1.32 1.02 7.02
C ILE A 55 -0.65 2.39 7.04
N LEU A 56 -1.43 3.47 6.92
CA LEU A 56 -0.87 4.82 6.95
C LEU A 56 -0.22 5.14 8.30
N THR A 57 -0.80 4.65 9.40
CA THR A 57 -0.23 4.81 10.74
C THR A 57 1.11 4.08 10.86
N GLU A 58 1.18 2.84 10.39
CA GLU A 58 2.41 2.04 10.37
C GLU A 58 3.50 2.71 9.51
N ILE A 59 3.18 3.13 8.29
CA ILE A 59 4.12 3.80 7.37
C ILE A 59 4.67 5.10 7.98
N VAL A 60 3.82 5.94 8.55
CA VAL A 60 4.25 7.21 9.16
C VAL A 60 5.08 6.95 10.41
N GLY A 61 4.67 6.01 11.25
CA GLY A 61 5.41 5.61 12.45
C GLY A 61 6.80 5.06 12.11
N ASP A 62 6.88 4.21 11.09
CA ASP A 62 8.13 3.65 10.59
C ASP A 62 9.04 4.73 9.99
N TYR A 63 8.49 5.62 9.15
CA TYR A 63 9.25 6.72 8.57
C TYR A 63 9.85 7.63 9.64
N ILE A 64 9.06 8.04 10.64
CA ILE A 64 9.56 8.84 11.77
C ILE A 64 10.61 8.05 12.56
N SER A 65 10.38 6.77 12.85
CA SER A 65 11.33 5.95 13.62
C SER A 65 12.67 5.79 12.91
N HIS A 66 12.68 5.59 11.60
CA HIS A 66 13.90 5.41 10.82
C HIS A 66 14.63 6.72 10.51
N HIS A 67 13.93 7.87 10.44
CA HIS A 67 14.54 9.16 10.09
C HIS A 67 14.76 10.08 11.30
N CYS A 68 14.13 9.80 12.44
CA CYS A 68 14.30 10.52 13.71
C CYS A 68 15.31 9.80 14.63
N HIS A 69 16.47 9.40 14.08
CA HIS A 69 17.66 8.99 14.85
C HIS A 69 18.83 9.95 14.61
N SER A 70 18.54 11.26 14.62
CA SER A 70 19.57 12.27 14.82
C SER A 70 19.71 12.56 16.31
N GLN A 71 20.82 12.09 16.89
CA GLN A 71 21.36 12.40 18.23
C GLN A 71 20.75 11.61 19.41
N THR A 72 21.38 10.50 19.77
CA THR A 72 22.12 10.35 21.06
C THR A 72 22.90 9.03 21.02
N GLN A 73 24.14 9.10 20.53
CA GLN A 73 25.33 8.55 21.17
C GLN A 73 26.57 9.15 20.51
#